data_AF-A0A3B0ZF29-F1
#
_entry.id   AF-A0A3B0ZF29-F1
#
_cell.length_a   1.000
_cell.length_b   1.000
_cell.length_c   1.000
_cell.angle_alpha   90.00
_cell.angle_beta   90.00
_cell.angle_gamma   90.00
#
_symmetry.space_group_name_H-M   'P 1'
#
loop_
_entity.id
_entity.type
_entity.pdbx_description
1 polymer ?
#
loop_
_entity_poly.entity_id
_entity_poly.type
_entity_poly.pdbx_seq_one_letter_code
_entity_poly.pdbx_strand_id
1 'polypeptide(L)'
;MHNIKKQRGMSMIALFLILAVIGIFSLVAIKIFPIYMENGQIVSAMSRLVEKSRQDEMSVAEVRKSLRSRFSIENIKVIDEDYVDIEIQPNGDVLLYLQYEDRTTLFGNVDLIVSFEEEIGVAD
;
A
#
# COMPACT_ATOMS: atom_id res chain seq x y z
N MET A 1 -21.87 -56.85 14.33
CA MET A 1 -22.08 -56.31 12.96
C MET A 1 -21.28 -55.02 12.85
N HIS A 2 -20.25 -54.98 12.00
CA HIS A 2 -19.37 -53.81 11.85
C HIS A 2 -19.95 -52.89 10.77
N ASN A 3 -20.55 -51.77 11.17
CA ASN A 3 -21.10 -50.78 10.24
C ASN A 3 -19.93 -49.95 9.66
N ILE A 4 -19.49 -50.30 8.46
CA ILE A 4 -18.54 -49.48 7.70
C ILE A 4 -19.32 -48.24 7.22
N LYS A 5 -19.13 -47.10 7.90
CA LYS A 5 -19.68 -45.81 7.46
C LYS A 5 -19.23 -45.55 6.03
N LYS A 6 -20.17 -45.40 5.09
CA LYS A 6 -19.87 -44.95 3.73
C LYS A 6 -19.23 -43.57 3.82
N GLN A 7 -17.94 -43.50 3.48
CA GLN A 7 -17.23 -42.24 3.31
C GLN A 7 -17.97 -41.43 2.24
N ARG A 8 -18.74 -40.43 2.65
CA ARG A 8 -19.26 -39.43 1.73
C ARG A 8 -18.09 -38.52 1.42
N GLY A 9 -17.31 -38.88 0.40
CA GLY A 9 -16.26 -38.01 -0.14
C GLY A 9 -16.84 -36.63 -0.48
N MET A 10 -15.98 -35.63 -0.51
CA MET A 10 -16.34 -34.30 -0.99
C MET A 10 -16.94 -34.44 -2.40
N SER A 11 -18.17 -33.96 -2.60
CA SER A 11 -18.80 -33.96 -3.93
C SER A 11 -17.91 -33.17 -4.90
N MET A 12 -17.81 -33.59 -6.17
CA MET A 12 -17.11 -32.82 -7.21
C MET A 12 -17.60 -31.37 -7.27
N ILE A 13 -18.89 -31.13 -6.97
CA ILE A 13 -19.46 -29.79 -6.82
C ILE A 13 -18.83 -29.04 -5.64
N ALA A 14 -18.70 -29.69 -4.49
CA ALA A 14 -18.10 -29.07 -3.31
C ALA A 14 -16.62 -28.73 -3.54
N LEU A 15 -15.88 -29.57 -4.26
CA LEU A 15 -14.50 -29.28 -4.68
C LEU A 15 -14.44 -28.06 -5.60
N PHE A 16 -15.31 -28.01 -6.63
CA PHE A 16 -15.36 -26.87 -7.55
C PHE A 16 -15.69 -25.55 -6.85
N LEU A 17 -16.64 -25.57 -5.90
CA LEU A 17 -16.99 -24.40 -5.11
C LEU A 17 -15.79 -23.91 -4.28
N ILE A 18 -15.04 -24.82 -3.65
CA ILE A 18 -13.83 -24.46 -2.90
C ILE A 18 -12.78 -23.84 -3.83
N LEU A 19 -12.54 -24.44 -4.99
CA LEU A 19 -11.58 -23.90 -5.97
C LEU A 19 -12.00 -22.53 -6.51
N ALA A 20 -13.30 -22.31 -6.73
CA ALA A 20 -13.82 -21.00 -7.15
C ALA A 20 -13.57 -19.92 -6.10
N VAL A 21 -13.82 -20.23 -4.82
CA VAL A 21 -13.55 -19.33 -3.70
C VAL A 21 -12.05 -19.03 -3.60
N ILE A 22 -11.20 -20.07 -3.65
CA ILE A 22 -9.74 -19.89 -3.63
C ILE A 22 -9.30 -19.02 -4.81
N GLY A 23 -9.81 -19.26 -6.02
CA GLY A 23 -9.46 -18.49 -7.21
C GLY A 23 -9.74 -16.99 -7.06
N ILE A 24 -10.89 -16.62 -6.50
CA ILE A 24 -11.24 -15.22 -6.24
C ILE A 24 -10.25 -14.59 -5.24
N PHE A 25 -10.00 -15.25 -4.11
CA PHE A 25 -9.07 -14.74 -3.10
C PHE A 25 -7.63 -14.68 -3.62
N SER A 26 -7.20 -15.65 -4.42
CA SER A 26 -5.89 -15.64 -5.07
C SER A 26 -5.74 -14.46 -6.04
N LEU A 27 -6.76 -14.15 -6.85
CA LEU A 27 -6.73 -12.99 -7.75
C LEU A 27 -6.59 -11.68 -6.97
N VAL A 28 -7.34 -11.53 -5.88
CA VAL A 28 -7.24 -10.35 -5.01
C VAL A 28 -5.84 -10.26 -4.39
N ALA A 29 -5.33 -11.36 -3.83
CA ALA A 29 -4.00 -11.39 -3.20
C ALA A 29 -2.87 -11.03 -4.18
N ILE A 30 -2.91 -11.56 -5.42
CA ILE A 30 -1.93 -11.28 -6.46
C ILE A 30 -1.92 -9.78 -6.83
N LYS A 31 -3.08 -9.13 -6.85
CA LYS A 31 -3.20 -7.69 -7.13
C LYS A 31 -2.81 -6.80 -5.95
N ILE A 32 -3.16 -7.22 -4.73
CA ILE A 32 -2.83 -6.48 -3.51
C ILE A 32 -1.32 -6.49 -3.25
N PHE A 33 -0.65 -7.61 -3.52
CA PHE A 33 0.78 -7.77 -3.25
C PHE A 33 1.66 -6.64 -3.81
N PRO A 34 1.62 -6.30 -5.11
CA PRO A 34 2.43 -5.20 -5.65
C PRO A 34 2.08 -3.84 -5.03
N ILE A 35 0.80 -3.58 -4.69
CA ILE A 35 0.36 -2.31 -4.08
C ILE A 35 1.04 -2.11 -2.71
N TYR A 36 1.12 -3.15 -1.88
CA TYR A 36 1.83 -3.05 -0.59
C TYR A 36 3.34 -2.91 -0.75
N MET A 37 3.93 -3.51 -1.80
CA MET A 37 5.36 -3.34 -2.10
C MET A 37 5.68 -1.92 -2.59
N GLU A 38 4.76 -1.30 -3.33
CA GLU A 38 4.86 0.09 -3.75
C GLU A 38 4.78 1.05 -2.56
N ASN A 39 3.79 0.87 -1.66
CA ASN A 39 3.69 1.66 -0.43
C ASN A 39 4.97 1.57 0.42
N GLY A 40 5.54 0.38 0.59
CA GLY A 40 6.79 0.20 1.33
C GLY A 40 7.98 0.94 0.71
N GLN A 41 8.03 1.04 -0.63
CA GLN A 41 9.06 1.82 -1.32
C GLN A 41 8.87 3.32 -1.13
N ILE A 42 7.62 3.80 -1.20
CA ILE A 42 7.25 5.19 -0.94
C ILE A 42 7.65 5.60 0.49
N VAL A 43 7.23 4.83 1.49
CA VAL A 43 7.55 5.10 2.90
C VAL A 43 9.06 5.13 3.10
N SER A 44 9.80 4.16 2.58
CA SER A 44 11.27 4.11 2.65
C SER A 44 11.94 5.33 1.99
N ALA A 45 11.44 5.76 0.83
CA ALA A 45 11.96 6.94 0.14
C ALA A 45 11.69 8.23 0.92
N MET A 46 10.51 8.36 1.53
CA MET A 46 10.12 9.47 2.39
C MET A 46 10.95 9.51 3.68
N SER A 47 11.15 8.36 4.35
CA SER A 47 12.00 8.29 5.55
C SER A 47 13.43 8.76 5.27
N ARG A 48 14.02 8.34 4.14
CA ARG A 48 15.36 8.80 3.72
C ARG A 48 15.40 10.29 3.43
N LEU A 49 14.31 10.85 2.90
CA LEU A 49 14.21 12.29 2.65
C LEU A 49 14.13 13.08 3.96
N VAL A 50 13.36 12.59 4.93
CA VAL A 50 13.25 13.18 6.27
C VAL A 50 14.62 13.16 6.96
N GLU A 51 15.32 12.03 6.95
CA GLU A 51 16.68 11.90 7.49
C GLU A 51 17.67 12.86 6.82
N LYS A 52 17.63 12.94 5.48
CA LYS A 52 18.46 13.89 4.72
C LYS A 52 18.12 15.35 5.05
N SER A 53 16.85 15.68 5.20
CA SER A 53 16.42 17.05 5.51
C SER A 53 16.97 17.56 6.84
N ARG A 54 17.07 16.67 7.84
CA ARG A 54 17.71 16.94 9.13
C ARG A 54 19.22 17.12 9.02
N GLN A 55 19.88 16.36 8.16
CA GLN A 55 21.34 16.44 7.97
C GLN A 55 21.77 17.67 7.17
N ASP A 56 21.05 18.00 6.11
CA ASP A 56 21.39 19.06 5.16
C ASP A 56 20.67 20.39 5.45
N GLU A 57 19.96 20.51 6.59
CA GLU A 57 19.10 21.67 6.96
C GLU A 57 18.16 22.10 5.82
N MET A 58 17.58 21.13 5.11
CA MET A 58 16.75 21.42 3.95
C MET A 58 15.50 22.19 4.37
N SER A 59 15.17 23.23 3.62
CA SER A 59 13.91 23.95 3.82
C SER A 59 12.71 23.08 3.42
N VAL A 60 11.54 23.33 4.02
CA VAL A 60 10.28 22.65 3.63
C VAL A 60 9.99 22.76 2.14
N ALA A 61 10.36 23.88 1.51
CA ALA A 61 10.20 24.07 0.07
C ALA A 61 11.05 23.08 -0.74
N GLU A 62 12.26 22.76 -0.28
CA GLU A 62 13.16 21.80 -0.92
C GLU A 62 12.75 20.35 -0.66
N VAL A 63 12.23 20.05 0.53
CA VAL A 63 11.61 18.75 0.85
C VAL A 63 10.41 18.52 -0.08
N ARG A 64 9.50 19.49 -0.18
CA ARG A 64 8.32 19.43 -1.08
C ARG A 64 8.73 19.29 -2.54
N LYS A 65 9.72 20.04 -3.01
CA LYS A 65 10.25 19.92 -4.39
C LYS A 65 10.86 18.53 -4.64
N SER A 66 11.57 17.99 -3.66
CA SER A 66 12.18 16.66 -3.75
C SER A 66 11.14 15.54 -3.77
N LEU A 67 10.08 15.65 -2.96
CA LEU A 67 8.94 14.74 -2.97
C LEU A 67 8.26 14.72 -4.35
N ARG A 68 7.91 15.91 -4.87
CA ARG A 68 7.30 16.06 -6.20
C ARG A 68 8.12 15.39 -7.30
N SER A 69 9.44 15.61 -7.29
CA SER A 69 10.32 15.00 -8.29
C SER A 69 10.37 13.48 -8.19
N ARG A 70 10.22 12.89 -7.01
CA ARG A 70 10.28 11.44 -6.80
C ARG A 70 8.96 10.77 -7.18
N PHE A 71 7.84 11.33 -6.78
CA PHE A 71 6.52 10.81 -7.14
C PHE A 71 6.22 10.90 -8.65
N SER A 72 6.74 11.93 -9.33
CA SER A 72 6.62 12.05 -10.79
C SER A 72 7.41 10.98 -11.56
N ILE A 73 8.40 10.32 -10.95
CA ILE A 73 9.24 9.31 -11.62
C ILE A 73 8.66 7.90 -11.45
N GLU A 74 8.04 7.60 -10.32
CA GLU A 74 7.55 6.25 -10.01
C GLU A 74 6.23 5.89 -10.70
N ASN A 75 5.69 6.76 -11.58
CA ASN A 75 4.46 6.48 -12.33
C ASN A 75 3.27 6.10 -11.41
N ILE A 76 3.34 6.52 -10.15
CA ILE A 76 2.27 6.42 -9.17
C ILE A 76 1.21 7.41 -9.64
N LYS A 77 0.29 6.92 -10.48
CA LYS A 77 -0.66 7.73 -11.26
C LYS A 77 -1.58 8.64 -10.44
N VAL A 78 -1.54 8.57 -9.11
CA VAL A 78 -2.53 9.18 -8.23
C VAL A 78 -1.91 9.57 -6.88
N ILE A 79 -0.68 10.06 -6.83
CA ILE A 79 -0.28 10.87 -5.66
C ILE A 79 -0.23 12.32 -6.13
N ASP A 80 -1.42 12.94 -6.19
CA ASP A 80 -1.55 14.40 -6.21
C ASP A 80 -0.85 14.97 -4.97
N GLU A 81 -0.30 16.17 -5.09
CA GLU A 81 0.50 16.80 -4.02
C GLU A 81 -0.30 17.03 -2.73
N ASP A 82 -1.62 16.95 -2.83
CA ASP A 82 -2.59 17.10 -1.74
C ASP A 82 -2.63 15.88 -0.79
N TYR A 83 -2.06 14.74 -1.18
CA TYR A 83 -2.01 13.53 -0.35
C TYR A 83 -0.85 13.51 0.65
N VAL A 84 0.07 14.49 0.56
CA VAL A 84 1.22 14.57 1.46
C VAL A 84 1.22 15.89 2.22
N ASP A 85 0.90 15.82 3.51
CA ASP A 85 1.05 16.95 4.42
C ASP A 85 2.45 16.97 5.05
N ILE A 86 2.96 18.16 5.30
CA ILE A 86 4.31 18.39 5.84
C ILE A 86 4.18 19.30 7.06
N GLU A 87 4.51 18.77 8.23
CA GLU A 87 4.54 19.50 9.49
C GLU A 87 5.98 19.65 9.98
N ILE A 88 6.33 20.84 10.49
CA ILE A 88 7.61 21.06 11.19
C ILE A 88 7.30 21.02 12.69
N GLN A 89 7.94 20.11 13.40
CA GLN A 89 7.79 20.01 14.84
C GLN A 89 8.54 21.16 15.55
N PRO A 90 8.15 21.51 16.80
CA PRO A 90 8.79 22.59 17.56
C PRO A 90 10.30 22.41 17.81
N ASN A 91 10.79 21.16 17.73
CA ASN A 91 12.20 20.80 17.86
C ASN A 91 12.99 20.96 16.55
N GLY A 92 12.32 21.36 15.44
CA GLY A 92 12.91 21.51 14.11
C GLY A 92 12.86 20.25 13.25
N ASP A 93 12.32 19.14 13.75
CA ASP A 93 12.17 17.91 12.96
C ASP A 93 11.03 18.04 11.94
N VAL A 94 11.21 17.40 10.78
CA VAL A 94 10.19 17.32 9.73
C VAL A 94 9.37 16.05 9.92
N LEU A 95 8.05 16.22 9.93
CA LEU A 95 7.06 15.15 9.98
C LEU A 95 6.26 15.17 8.67
N LEU A 96 6.15 14.00 8.04
CA LEU A 96 5.39 13.83 6.80
C LEU A 96 4.19 12.94 7.06
N TYR A 97 3.01 13.39 6.68
CA TYR A 97 1.78 12.62 6.68
C TYR A 97 1.41 12.25 5.25
N LEU A 98 1.24 10.96 4.99
CA LEU A 98 0.87 10.44 3.68
C LEU A 98 -0.49 9.75 3.77
N GLN A 99 -1.47 10.23 3.01
CA GLN A 99 -2.80 9.63 2.93
C GLN A 99 -3.26 9.54 1.48
N TYR A 100 -3.45 8.33 0.95
CA TYR A 100 -3.91 8.14 -0.43
C TYR A 100 -4.68 6.83 -0.61
N GLU A 101 -5.40 6.71 -1.73
CA GLU A 101 -6.09 5.50 -2.15
C GLU A 101 -5.51 4.99 -3.47
N ASP A 102 -5.11 3.72 -3.51
CA ASP A 102 -4.83 3.02 -4.77
C ASP A 102 -6.08 2.30 -5.25
N ARG A 103 -6.48 2.58 -6.50
CA ARG A 103 -7.64 1.98 -7.16
C ARG A 103 -7.20 1.13 -8.34
N THR A 104 -7.47 -0.17 -8.26
CA THR A 104 -7.20 -1.11 -9.36
C THR A 104 -8.44 -1.90 -9.73
N THR A 105 -8.74 -1.99 -11.03
CA THR A 105 -9.88 -2.80 -11.51
C THR A 105 -9.59 -4.28 -11.32
N LEU A 106 -10.43 -5.00 -10.59
CA LEU A 106 -10.35 -6.45 -10.42
C LEU A 106 -10.80 -7.17 -11.69
N PHE A 107 -12.05 -6.94 -12.11
CA PHE A 107 -12.65 -7.48 -13.34
C PHE A 107 -13.91 -6.70 -13.71
N GLY A 108 -14.13 -6.47 -15.01
CA GLY A 108 -15.31 -5.73 -15.49
C GLY A 108 -15.41 -4.34 -14.84
N ASN A 109 -16.52 -4.09 -14.14
CA ASN A 109 -16.82 -2.86 -13.41
C ASN A 109 -16.60 -2.99 -11.89
N VAL A 110 -15.82 -3.98 -11.45
CA VAL A 110 -15.48 -4.19 -10.04
C VAL A 110 -14.08 -3.66 -9.77
N ASP A 111 -13.98 -2.69 -8.87
CA ASP A 111 -12.72 -2.09 -8.45
C ASP A 111 -12.34 -2.53 -7.04
N LEU A 112 -11.03 -2.64 -6.82
CA LEU A 112 -10.40 -2.81 -5.52
C LEU A 112 -9.78 -1.47 -5.12
N ILE A 113 -10.05 -1.07 -3.88
CA ILE A 113 -9.50 0.16 -3.30
C ILE A 113 -8.69 -0.25 -2.07
N VAL A 114 -7.45 0.23 -1.99
CA VAL A 114 -6.59 0.10 -0.82
C VAL A 114 -6.24 1.49 -0.33
N SER A 115 -6.61 1.79 0.90
CA SER A 115 -6.34 3.08 1.53
C SER A 115 -5.09 2.97 2.41
N PHE A 116 -4.19 3.93 2.27
CA PHE A 116 -2.97 4.04 3.07
C PHE A 116 -3.01 5.32 3.88
N GLU A 117 -2.55 5.22 5.13
CA GLU A 117 -2.36 6.32 6.06
C GLU A 117 -1.06 6.04 6.81
N GLU A 118 -0.05 6.86 6.57
CA GLU A 118 1.31 6.67 7.09
C GLU A 118 1.83 7.99 7.68
N GLU A 119 2.46 7.90 8.85
CA GLU A 119 3.14 9.01 9.52
C GLU A 119 4.64 8.73 9.55
N ILE A 120 5.43 9.64 8.97
CA ILE A 120 6.85 9.44 8.74
C ILE A 120 7.60 10.62 9.34
N GLY A 121 8.17 10.40 10.53
CA GLY A 121 9.03 11.36 11.23
C GLY A 121 10.40 10.78 11.53
N VAL A 122 11.32 11.61 12.01
CA VAL A 122 12.57 11.12 12.60
C VAL A 122 12.21 10.51 13.96
N ALA A 123 12.36 9.20 14.11
CA ALA A 123 12.33 8.57 15.42
C ALA A 123 13.64 8.94 16.16
N ASP A 124 13.51 9.41 17.41
CA ASP A 124 14.62 9.64 18.34
C ASP A 124 15.55 8.42 18.49
#